data_AF-A0A0F7FF16-F1
#
_entry.id   AF-A0A0F7FF16-F1
#
_cell.length_a   1.000
_cell.length_b   1.000
_cell.length_c   1.000
_cell.angle_alpha   90.00
_cell.angle_beta   90.00
_cell.angle_gamma   90.00
#
_symmetry.space_group_name_H-M   'P 1'
#
loop_
_entity.id
_entity.type
_entity.pdbx_description
1 polymer ?
#
loop_
_entity_poly.entity_id
_entity_poly.type
_entity_poly.pdbx_seq_one_letter_code
_entity_poly.pdbx_strand_id
1 'polypeptide(L)'
;MQTLLLWLFYISTFYAFVPGIISRIFGYRVFRRGIGVQEFALTFDDGPDPKYTPMLLDLLSKYNAKATFFVIGSHAEQHPELIRRMHAEGHLVGIHNYVHKSNWLMRPSTVRKQIQRTNDIIYGITGERSTYYRPPWGIVNLFDFSKRHHVKIVLWSAMFGDWRKNLGVERLTEKMLARLGPGEVMLLHDCGLTLGADPEAPEQMLSALERTLEEAKNQGLRSIRIDDMIKAAEKSPISRMSFGKRLLVGIWLTWERCFRLMLRLRTVTPNLPFLHYRLREYQGQTISLDRGMTLSKGDSIIEIHVDNRQLFELGIQSRSAAQLAIRMIRRMDKDLPVLAEIIAGDESLAEAKALYGVTMINRGPEKFGFTVKDLPEGLFTSLTKFYLSILLSVIHPAGGARLKERSEALVPKMILMPVSQLLDHYGKKCTGTKLRKPQETVTVLEDGMAAEEFPGAHAH
;
A
#
# COMPACT_ATOMS: atom_id res chain seq x y z
N MET A 1 -35.30 -8.37 28.81
CA MET A 1 -34.02 -7.65 28.59
C MET A 1 -33.08 -8.38 27.63
N GLN A 2 -32.84 -9.70 27.80
CA GLN A 2 -31.95 -10.47 26.92
C GLN A 2 -32.34 -10.43 25.43
N THR A 3 -33.63 -10.55 25.11
CA THR A 3 -34.13 -10.46 23.72
C THR A 3 -33.89 -9.09 23.11
N LEU A 4 -34.08 -8.00 23.87
CA LEU A 4 -33.82 -6.63 23.42
C LEU A 4 -32.32 -6.39 23.15
N LEU A 5 -31.45 -6.91 24.02
CA LEU A 5 -29.99 -6.87 23.86
C LEU A 5 -29.53 -7.69 22.64
N LEU A 6 -30.15 -8.84 22.38
CA LEU A 6 -29.87 -9.67 21.20
C LEU A 6 -30.29 -8.96 19.91
N TRP A 7 -31.46 -8.31 19.89
CA TRP A 7 -31.90 -7.49 18.77
C TRP A 7 -31.01 -6.27 18.55
N LEU A 8 -30.60 -5.56 19.62
CA LEU A 8 -29.62 -4.47 19.55
C LEU A 8 -28.26 -4.95 19.01
N PHE A 9 -27.82 -6.14 19.41
CA PHE A 9 -26.60 -6.78 18.91
C PHE A 9 -26.71 -7.13 17.42
N TYR A 10 -27.79 -7.77 16.98
CA TYR A 10 -28.00 -8.08 15.56
C TYR A 10 -28.15 -6.81 14.71
N ILE A 11 -28.91 -5.82 15.18
CA ILE A 11 -29.03 -4.52 14.51
C ILE A 11 -27.65 -3.87 14.41
N SER A 12 -26.89 -3.74 15.51
CA SER A 12 -25.53 -3.17 15.47
C SER A 12 -24.59 -3.92 14.52
N THR A 13 -24.65 -5.26 14.55
CA THR A 13 -23.82 -6.14 13.73
C THR A 13 -24.14 -5.99 12.24
N PHE A 14 -25.39 -6.10 11.82
CA PHE A 14 -25.78 -6.03 10.40
C PHE A 14 -25.85 -4.60 9.86
N TYR A 15 -26.06 -3.60 10.72
CA TYR A 15 -26.22 -2.20 10.32
C TYR A 15 -24.90 -1.45 10.19
N ALA A 16 -23.90 -1.77 11.04
CA ALA A 16 -22.64 -1.04 11.12
C ALA A 16 -21.41 -1.95 10.98
N PHE A 17 -21.38 -3.08 11.68
CA PHE A 17 -20.19 -3.95 11.70
C PHE A 17 -19.96 -4.64 10.35
N VAL A 18 -20.96 -5.33 9.82
CA VAL A 18 -20.88 -6.05 8.54
C VAL A 18 -20.67 -5.09 7.36
N PRO A 19 -21.41 -3.98 7.20
CA PRO A 19 -21.14 -3.00 6.14
C PRO A 19 -19.78 -2.32 6.26
N GLY A 20 -19.34 -2.03 7.50
CA GLY A 20 -18.01 -1.47 7.79
C GLY A 20 -16.89 -2.44 7.39
N ILE A 21 -17.02 -3.73 7.75
CA ILE A 21 -16.09 -4.79 7.35
C ILE A 21 -16.12 -4.98 5.83
N ILE A 22 -17.29 -5.08 5.20
CA ILE A 22 -17.40 -5.29 3.76
C ILE A 22 -16.76 -4.12 2.99
N SER A 23 -16.98 -2.89 3.45
CA SER A 23 -16.40 -1.70 2.82
C SER A 23 -14.90 -1.61 3.04
N ARG A 24 -14.45 -1.95 4.25
CA ARG A 24 -13.03 -1.92 4.61
C ARG A 24 -12.25 -3.09 4.02
N ILE A 25 -12.87 -4.24 3.73
CA ILE A 25 -12.21 -5.40 3.11
C ILE A 25 -12.34 -5.36 1.59
N PHE A 26 -13.57 -5.22 1.06
CA PHE A 26 -13.87 -5.35 -0.36
C PHE A 26 -13.91 -4.01 -1.11
N GLY A 27 -13.79 -2.86 -0.43
CA GLY A 27 -13.84 -1.55 -1.08
C GLY A 27 -15.19 -1.25 -1.73
N TYR A 28 -16.28 -1.91 -1.29
CA TYR A 28 -17.58 -1.75 -1.90
C TYR A 28 -18.08 -0.31 -1.73
N ARG A 29 -18.09 0.44 -2.83
CA ARG A 29 -18.59 1.83 -2.93
C ARG A 29 -17.85 2.85 -2.05
N VAL A 30 -16.65 2.52 -1.58
CA VAL A 30 -15.74 3.43 -0.86
C VAL A 30 -14.40 3.48 -1.58
N PHE A 31 -13.79 4.65 -1.66
CA PHE A 31 -12.43 4.80 -2.16
C PHE A 31 -11.46 4.84 -0.98
N ARG A 32 -10.46 3.93 -0.96
CA ARG A 32 -9.48 3.84 0.14
C ARG A 32 -8.02 3.89 -0.31
N ARG A 33 -7.75 3.59 -1.58
CA ARG A 33 -6.41 3.46 -2.15
C ARG A 33 -6.46 3.67 -3.65
N GLY A 34 -5.50 4.40 -4.19
CA GLY A 34 -5.26 4.54 -5.62
C GLY A 34 -4.46 3.38 -6.22
N ILE A 35 -4.22 3.50 -7.53
CA ILE A 35 -3.49 2.53 -8.36
C ILE A 35 -2.29 3.19 -9.09
N GLY A 36 -1.91 4.40 -8.68
CA GLY A 36 -0.78 5.14 -9.24
C GLY A 36 0.55 4.48 -8.90
N VAL A 37 1.60 4.85 -9.64
CA VAL A 37 2.95 4.30 -9.47
C VAL A 37 3.93 5.28 -8.81
N GLN A 38 3.58 6.57 -8.80
CA GLN A 38 4.39 7.63 -8.17
C GLN A 38 3.53 8.59 -7.33
N GLU A 39 2.23 8.35 -7.24
CA GLU A 39 1.29 9.26 -6.61
C GLU A 39 0.75 8.71 -5.30
N PHE A 40 0.68 9.57 -4.29
CA PHE A 40 -0.06 9.35 -3.04
C PHE A 40 -1.00 10.53 -2.78
N ALA A 41 -1.90 10.42 -1.80
CA ALA A 41 -2.83 11.47 -1.46
C ALA A 41 -2.73 11.80 0.04
N LEU A 42 -2.36 13.04 0.32
CA LEU A 42 -2.51 13.64 1.65
C LEU A 42 -3.97 14.06 1.84
N THR A 43 -4.57 13.62 2.94
CA THR A 43 -5.92 14.00 3.31
C THR A 43 -5.96 14.46 4.76
N PHE A 44 -6.62 15.60 5.00
CA PHE A 44 -6.70 16.24 6.30
C PHE A 44 -8.16 16.32 6.75
N ASP A 45 -8.46 15.81 7.94
CA ASP A 45 -9.78 15.86 8.56
C ASP A 45 -9.83 16.91 9.68
N ASP A 46 -11.05 17.27 10.08
CA ASP A 46 -11.41 18.09 11.23
C ASP A 46 -11.22 19.61 11.12
N GLY A 47 -10.42 20.11 10.18
CA GLY A 47 -10.28 21.54 9.94
C GLY A 47 -11.52 22.24 9.34
N PRO A 48 -11.40 23.54 9.05
CA PRO A 48 -10.21 24.39 9.25
C PRO A 48 -10.03 24.85 10.70
N ASP A 49 -8.79 24.84 11.18
CA ASP A 49 -8.33 25.43 12.44
C ASP A 49 -7.59 26.75 12.15
N PRO A 50 -7.94 27.88 12.80
CA PRO A 50 -7.36 29.18 12.49
C PRO A 50 -5.87 29.31 12.82
N LYS A 51 -5.32 28.45 13.67
CA LYS A 51 -3.89 28.42 14.03
C LYS A 51 -3.10 27.52 13.08
N TYR A 52 -3.52 26.26 12.91
CA TYR A 52 -2.69 25.25 12.24
C TYR A 52 -2.96 25.10 10.74
N THR A 53 -4.20 25.29 10.27
CA THR A 53 -4.52 25.17 8.84
C THR A 53 -3.74 26.18 7.96
N PRO A 54 -3.53 27.45 8.36
CA PRO A 54 -2.67 28.36 7.58
C PRO A 54 -1.24 27.83 7.42
N MET A 55 -0.64 27.34 8.50
CA MET A 55 0.72 26.77 8.51
C MET A 55 0.81 25.53 7.61
N LEU A 56 -0.24 24.69 7.63
CA LEU A 56 -0.33 23.54 6.75
C LEU A 56 -0.37 23.93 5.27
N LEU A 57 -1.16 24.94 4.91
CA LEU A 57 -1.26 25.44 3.54
C LEU A 57 0.09 26.01 3.06
N ASP A 58 0.79 26.77 3.92
CA ASP A 58 2.15 27.25 3.62
C ASP A 58 3.13 26.10 3.38
N LEU A 59 3.08 25.07 4.22
CA LEU A 59 3.92 23.88 4.09
C LEU A 59 3.62 23.11 2.79
N LEU A 60 2.35 22.91 2.45
CA LEU A 60 1.96 22.25 1.20
C LEU A 60 2.42 23.06 -0.03
N SER A 61 2.31 24.38 0.02
CA SER A 61 2.82 25.27 -1.03
C SER A 61 4.34 25.15 -1.20
N LYS A 62 5.11 25.15 -0.10
CA LYS A 62 6.57 24.98 -0.11
C LYS A 62 7.03 23.74 -0.87
N TYR A 63 6.28 22.64 -0.77
CA TYR A 63 6.60 21.38 -1.44
C TYR A 63 5.82 21.15 -2.75
N ASN A 64 5.04 22.15 -3.21
CA ASN A 64 4.11 22.03 -4.34
C ASN A 64 3.21 20.78 -4.25
N ALA A 65 2.79 20.45 -3.03
CA ALA A 65 1.97 19.29 -2.72
C ALA A 65 0.49 19.66 -2.80
N LYS A 66 -0.31 18.84 -3.49
CA LYS A 66 -1.78 18.96 -3.45
C LYS A 66 -2.37 17.98 -2.44
N ALA A 67 -3.48 18.38 -1.84
CA ALA A 67 -4.12 17.66 -0.75
C ALA A 67 -5.64 17.73 -0.85
N THR A 68 -6.32 16.92 -0.05
CA THR A 68 -7.78 16.97 0.11
C THR A 68 -8.14 17.24 1.57
N PHE A 69 -8.94 18.28 1.82
CA PHE A 69 -9.36 18.68 3.16
C PHE A 69 -10.82 18.28 3.38
N PHE A 70 -11.10 17.33 4.27
CA PHE A 70 -12.45 16.99 4.68
C PHE A 70 -12.84 17.88 5.86
N VAL A 71 -13.55 18.96 5.58
CA VAL A 71 -13.82 20.00 6.56
C VAL A 71 -15.11 19.75 7.32
N ILE A 72 -15.10 20.13 8.60
CA ILE A 72 -16.31 20.20 9.42
C ILE A 72 -17.06 21.48 9.04
N GLY A 73 -18.33 21.35 8.68
CA GLY A 73 -19.14 22.47 8.19
C GLY A 73 -19.26 23.64 9.16
N SER A 74 -19.30 23.40 10.48
CA SER A 74 -19.31 24.48 11.48
C SER A 74 -17.98 25.25 11.54
N HIS A 75 -16.84 24.58 11.37
CA HIS A 75 -15.54 25.24 11.27
C HIS A 75 -15.42 26.01 9.94
N ALA A 76 -15.90 25.43 8.84
CA ALA A 76 -15.94 26.09 7.53
C ALA A 76 -16.82 27.37 7.53
N GLU A 77 -17.92 27.37 8.28
CA GLU A 77 -18.81 28.53 8.46
C GLU A 77 -18.14 29.63 9.29
N GLN A 78 -17.31 29.26 10.27
CA GLN A 78 -16.55 30.20 11.12
C GLN A 78 -15.31 30.78 10.43
N HIS A 79 -14.67 30.02 9.55
CA HIS A 79 -13.41 30.37 8.89
C HIS A 79 -13.49 30.29 7.35
N PRO A 80 -14.40 31.04 6.70
CA PRO A 80 -14.60 30.98 5.25
C PRO A 80 -13.37 31.43 4.45
N GLU A 81 -12.51 32.27 5.01
CA GLU A 81 -11.25 32.69 4.42
C GLU A 81 -10.29 31.51 4.19
N LEU A 82 -10.24 30.55 5.12
CA LEU A 82 -9.38 29.37 4.99
C LEU A 82 -9.91 28.40 3.94
N ILE A 83 -11.24 28.24 3.84
CA ILE A 83 -11.87 27.46 2.77
C ILE A 83 -11.56 28.08 1.40
N ARG A 84 -11.67 29.41 1.28
CA ARG A 84 -11.33 30.13 0.04
C ARG A 84 -9.86 29.93 -0.32
N ARG A 85 -8.96 30.00 0.66
CA ARG A 85 -7.52 29.79 0.49
C ARG A 85 -7.21 28.36 0.02
N MET A 86 -7.77 27.34 0.67
CA MET A 86 -7.65 25.94 0.22
C MET A 86 -8.04 25.77 -1.25
N HIS A 87 -9.18 26.35 -1.64
CA HIS A 87 -9.68 26.26 -3.01
C HIS A 87 -8.78 27.02 -4.00
N ALA A 88 -8.41 28.26 -3.69
CA ALA A 88 -7.56 29.10 -4.54
C ALA A 88 -6.15 28.51 -4.75
N GLU A 89 -5.59 27.85 -3.74
CA GLU A 89 -4.31 27.14 -3.84
C GLU A 89 -4.44 25.77 -4.55
N GLY A 90 -5.64 25.41 -5.03
CA GLY A 90 -5.89 24.23 -5.86
C GLY A 90 -6.08 22.93 -5.10
N HIS A 91 -6.29 22.98 -3.79
CA HIS A 91 -6.64 21.80 -2.99
C HIS A 91 -8.10 21.39 -3.21
N LEU A 92 -8.42 20.13 -2.93
CA LEU A 92 -9.80 19.65 -2.97
C LEU A 92 -10.45 19.84 -1.60
N VAL A 93 -11.64 20.45 -1.56
CA VAL A 93 -12.43 20.57 -0.33
C VAL A 93 -13.53 19.50 -0.33
N GLY A 94 -13.48 18.62 0.66
CA GLY A 94 -14.40 17.52 0.95
C GLY A 94 -15.28 17.81 2.17
N ILE A 95 -16.30 16.98 2.36
CA ILE A 95 -17.28 17.12 3.45
C ILE A 95 -16.93 16.15 4.60
N HIS A 96 -16.94 16.64 5.85
CA HIS A 96 -16.78 15.85 7.08
C HIS A 96 -17.93 16.03 8.08
N ASN A 97 -19.17 16.06 7.58
CA ASN A 97 -20.38 16.51 8.30
C ASN A 97 -20.31 17.98 8.75
N TYR A 98 -21.41 18.50 9.30
CA TYR A 98 -21.45 19.87 9.82
C TYR A 98 -20.93 19.94 11.28
N VAL A 99 -21.13 18.87 12.07
CA VAL A 99 -20.47 18.65 13.38
C VAL A 99 -19.75 17.30 13.42
N HIS A 100 -18.69 17.21 14.22
CA HIS A 100 -17.90 15.97 14.42
C HIS A 100 -18.61 14.94 15.32
N LYS A 101 -19.80 14.50 14.90
CA LYS A 101 -20.58 13.45 15.56
C LYS A 101 -20.55 12.17 14.72
N SER A 102 -20.39 11.03 15.38
CA SER A 102 -20.46 9.73 14.72
C SER A 102 -21.82 9.51 14.06
N ASN A 103 -21.80 9.07 12.80
CA ASN A 103 -22.99 8.69 12.05
C ASN A 103 -23.82 7.59 12.75
N TRP A 104 -23.20 6.79 13.62
CA TRP A 104 -23.90 5.75 14.39
C TRP A 104 -24.92 6.31 15.38
N LEU A 105 -24.65 7.51 15.91
CA LEU A 105 -25.50 8.19 16.89
C LEU A 105 -26.53 9.12 16.24
N MET A 106 -26.63 9.11 14.90
CA MET A 106 -27.48 10.03 14.15
C MET A 106 -28.46 9.29 13.25
N ARG A 107 -29.68 9.82 13.13
CA ARG A 107 -30.67 9.32 12.18
C ARG A 107 -30.18 9.59 10.74
N PRO A 108 -30.51 8.74 9.76
CA PRO A 108 -30.09 8.93 8.36
C PRO A 108 -30.47 10.29 7.77
N SER A 109 -31.65 10.82 8.11
CA SER A 109 -32.10 12.15 7.69
C SER A 109 -31.23 13.26 8.29
N THR A 110 -30.75 13.09 9.53
CA THR A 110 -29.82 14.01 10.18
C THR A 110 -28.47 14.03 9.46
N VAL A 111 -27.90 12.86 9.16
CA VAL A 111 -26.64 12.75 8.38
C VAL A 111 -26.79 13.45 7.02
N ARG A 112 -27.89 13.22 6.32
CA ARG A 112 -28.15 13.90 5.03
C ARG A 112 -28.17 15.42 5.17
N LYS A 113 -28.83 15.95 6.21
CA LYS A 113 -28.87 17.41 6.48
C LYS A 113 -27.48 17.97 6.81
N GLN A 114 -26.68 17.22 7.58
CA GLN A 114 -25.30 17.58 7.93
C GLN A 114 -24.41 17.70 6.69
N ILE A 115 -24.48 16.70 5.80
CA ILE A 115 -23.75 16.68 4.53
C ILE A 115 -24.21 17.83 3.63
N GLN A 116 -25.53 17.99 3.45
CA GLN A 116 -26.08 19.02 2.57
C GLN A 116 -25.72 20.43 3.05
N ARG A 117 -25.86 20.71 4.35
CA ARG A 117 -25.51 22.01 4.95
C ARG A 117 -24.04 22.34 4.71
N THR A 118 -23.15 21.39 4.96
CA THR A 118 -21.71 21.58 4.73
C THR A 118 -21.41 21.83 3.26
N ASN A 119 -22.06 21.11 2.35
CA ASN A 119 -21.91 21.32 0.92
C ASN A 119 -22.42 22.70 0.46
N ASP A 120 -23.52 23.19 1.02
CA ASP A 120 -24.05 24.52 0.71
C ASP A 120 -23.13 25.63 1.23
N ILE A 121 -22.50 25.45 2.39
CA ILE A 121 -21.46 26.35 2.91
C ILE A 121 -20.25 26.37 1.98
N ILE A 122 -19.70 25.20 1.61
CA ILE A 122 -18.57 25.11 0.68
C ILE A 122 -18.91 25.78 -0.65
N TYR A 123 -20.09 25.51 -1.21
CA TYR A 123 -20.55 26.12 -2.45
C TYR A 123 -20.67 27.64 -2.33
N GLY A 124 -21.22 28.15 -1.23
CA GLY A 124 -21.32 29.59 -0.99
C GLY A 124 -19.98 30.30 -0.93
N ILE A 125 -18.92 29.61 -0.50
CA ILE A 125 -17.57 30.19 -0.37
C ILE A 125 -16.76 30.03 -1.66
N THR A 126 -16.84 28.88 -2.32
CA THR A 126 -15.95 28.47 -3.43
C THR A 126 -16.60 28.53 -4.81
N GLY A 127 -17.93 28.55 -4.88
CA GLY A 127 -18.67 28.38 -6.13
C GLY A 127 -18.72 26.93 -6.64
N GLU A 128 -18.09 25.99 -5.95
CA GLU A 128 -18.05 24.57 -6.33
C GLU A 128 -18.73 23.69 -5.27
N ARG A 129 -19.55 22.73 -5.74
CA ARG A 129 -20.12 21.72 -4.84
C ARG A 129 -19.14 20.58 -4.66
N SER A 130 -18.94 20.17 -3.41
CA SER A 130 -18.17 18.97 -3.11
C SER A 130 -19.03 17.73 -3.26
N THR A 131 -18.53 16.76 -4.01
CA THR A 131 -19.11 15.41 -4.10
C THR A 131 -18.30 14.39 -3.30
N TYR A 132 -17.31 14.81 -2.52
CA TYR A 132 -16.43 13.90 -1.76
C TYR A 132 -16.75 14.01 -0.28
N TYR A 133 -16.99 12.88 0.36
CA TYR A 133 -17.42 12.80 1.75
C TYR A 133 -16.60 11.77 2.51
N ARG A 134 -16.14 12.15 3.71
CA ARG A 134 -15.55 11.22 4.66
C ARG A 134 -16.41 11.25 5.93
N PRO A 135 -16.98 10.13 6.39
CA PRO A 135 -17.73 10.11 7.63
C PRO A 135 -16.81 10.28 8.84
N PRO A 136 -17.21 11.05 9.86
CA PRO A 136 -16.51 11.09 11.15
C PRO A 136 -16.24 9.69 11.67
N TRP A 137 -15.03 9.48 12.20
CA TRP A 137 -14.53 8.18 12.69
C TRP A 137 -14.39 7.08 11.63
N GLY A 138 -14.63 7.38 10.34
CA GLY A 138 -14.65 6.40 9.25
C GLY A 138 -15.76 5.35 9.39
N ILE A 139 -16.78 5.60 10.22
CA ILE A 139 -17.88 4.67 10.46
C ILE A 139 -18.93 4.86 9.37
N VAL A 140 -19.06 3.83 8.52
CA VAL A 140 -20.08 3.73 7.47
C VAL A 140 -21.19 2.78 7.91
N ASN A 141 -22.45 3.19 7.77
CA ASN A 141 -23.65 2.38 8.04
C ASN A 141 -24.40 2.03 6.75
N LEU A 142 -25.39 1.12 6.82
CA LEU A 142 -26.16 0.67 5.66
C LEU A 142 -26.84 1.82 4.85
N PHE A 143 -27.18 2.94 5.49
CA PHE A 143 -27.78 4.10 4.81
C PHE A 143 -26.77 4.92 4.03
N ASP A 144 -25.51 4.97 4.47
CA ASP A 144 -24.42 5.49 3.63
C ASP A 144 -24.32 4.69 2.31
N PHE A 145 -24.89 3.47 2.25
CA PHE A 145 -25.02 2.69 1.02
C PHE A 145 -26.28 2.90 0.18
N SER A 146 -27.41 3.29 0.77
CA SER A 146 -28.71 3.19 0.11
C SER A 146 -29.19 4.43 -0.66
N LYS A 147 -28.64 5.64 -0.45
CA LYS A 147 -29.12 6.87 -1.13
C LYS A 147 -28.02 7.76 -1.72
N ARG A 148 -27.30 7.19 -2.68
CA ARG A 148 -25.94 7.57 -3.12
C ARG A 148 -25.83 8.35 -4.45
N HIS A 149 -26.84 9.08 -4.88
CA HIS A 149 -26.75 9.80 -6.16
C HIS A 149 -25.88 11.07 -6.13
N HIS A 150 -25.37 11.51 -4.95
CA HIS A 150 -24.75 12.84 -4.85
C HIS A 150 -23.36 12.89 -4.17
N VAL A 151 -22.86 11.83 -3.52
CA VAL A 151 -21.51 11.85 -2.88
C VAL A 151 -20.75 10.53 -3.02
N LYS A 152 -19.42 10.64 -3.18
CA LYS A 152 -18.42 9.56 -3.16
C LYS A 152 -17.77 9.49 -1.78
N ILE A 153 -17.82 8.31 -1.15
CA ILE A 153 -17.23 8.10 0.17
C ILE A 153 -15.72 7.82 0.03
N VAL A 154 -14.91 8.59 0.75
CA VAL A 154 -13.45 8.49 0.76
C VAL A 154 -13.00 8.11 2.16
N LEU A 155 -12.31 6.98 2.27
CA LEU A 155 -11.63 6.51 3.48
C LEU A 155 -10.11 6.67 3.30
N TRP A 156 -9.34 5.81 3.95
CA TRP A 156 -7.88 5.85 3.93
C TRP A 156 -7.28 4.43 3.86
N SER A 157 -6.04 4.35 3.43
CA SER A 157 -5.22 3.14 3.48
C SER A 157 -4.16 3.18 4.57
N ALA A 158 -3.80 4.38 5.04
CA ALA A 158 -2.84 4.61 6.12
C ALA A 158 -3.38 5.64 7.13
N MET A 159 -3.14 5.38 8.41
CA MET A 159 -3.55 6.20 9.57
C MET A 159 -2.48 6.04 10.65
N PHE A 160 -2.13 7.14 11.32
CA PHE A 160 -0.89 7.20 12.10
C PHE A 160 -1.09 7.46 13.61
N GLY A 161 -2.22 8.07 13.97
CA GLY A 161 -2.49 8.51 15.35
C GLY A 161 -1.93 9.92 15.62
N ASP A 162 -1.85 10.75 14.58
CA ASP A 162 -1.32 12.11 14.59
C ASP A 162 -2.13 13.09 15.46
N TRP A 163 -3.34 12.70 15.87
CA TRP A 163 -4.17 13.44 16.82
C TRP A 163 -3.75 13.26 18.29
N ARG A 164 -2.68 12.49 18.58
CA ARG A 164 -2.16 12.26 19.94
C ARG A 164 -0.80 12.91 20.13
N LYS A 165 -0.69 13.87 21.04
CA LYS A 165 0.56 14.57 21.40
C LYS A 165 1.62 13.61 21.95
N ASN A 166 1.21 12.55 22.65
CA ASN A 166 2.15 11.59 23.24
C ASN A 166 2.81 10.64 22.21
N LEU A 167 2.38 10.67 20.95
CA LEU A 167 3.02 9.89 19.89
C LEU A 167 4.41 10.44 19.58
N GLY A 168 4.57 11.76 19.55
CA GLY A 168 5.82 12.46 19.25
C GLY A 168 6.16 12.49 17.76
N VAL A 169 6.94 13.50 17.36
CA VAL A 169 7.32 13.78 15.97
C VAL A 169 8.09 12.63 15.33
N GLU A 170 9.06 12.05 16.05
CA GLU A 170 9.92 10.98 15.53
C GLU A 170 9.11 9.74 15.15
N ARG A 171 8.33 9.22 16.11
CA ARG A 171 7.51 8.03 15.89
C ARG A 171 6.38 8.26 14.89
N LEU A 172 5.84 9.48 14.82
CA LEU A 172 4.87 9.83 13.79
C LEU A 172 5.53 9.81 12.39
N THR A 173 6.72 10.39 12.26
CA THR A 173 7.51 10.39 11.02
C THR A 173 7.81 8.96 10.57
N GLU A 174 8.33 8.11 11.45
CA GLU A 174 8.60 6.69 11.14
C GLU A 174 7.37 5.97 10.59
N LYS A 175 6.22 6.15 11.23
CA LYS A 175 4.95 5.55 10.79
C LYS A 175 4.50 6.07 9.44
N MET A 176 4.67 7.37 9.18
CA MET A 176 4.32 8.00 7.91
C MET A 176 5.23 7.50 6.79
N LEU A 177 6.55 7.47 7.00
CA LEU A 177 7.53 6.95 6.05
C LEU A 177 7.32 5.46 5.74
N ALA A 178 7.00 4.64 6.75
CA ALA A 178 6.71 3.22 6.56
C ALA A 178 5.47 2.96 5.68
N ARG A 179 4.62 3.98 5.47
CA ARG A 179 3.43 3.93 4.61
C ARG A 179 3.52 4.90 3.43
N LEU A 180 4.66 5.55 3.23
CA LEU A 180 4.86 6.45 2.11
C LEU A 180 5.11 5.61 0.86
N GLY A 181 4.13 5.59 -0.05
CA GLY A 181 4.27 4.83 -1.27
C GLY A 181 3.10 4.98 -2.24
N PRO A 182 3.21 4.39 -3.43
CA PRO A 182 2.23 4.59 -4.49
C PRO A 182 0.82 4.11 -4.13
N GLY A 183 -0.15 4.95 -4.51
CA GLY A 183 -1.58 4.77 -4.31
C GLY A 183 -2.05 4.97 -2.87
N GLU A 184 -1.18 5.31 -1.91
CA GLU A 184 -1.58 5.49 -0.52
C GLU A 184 -2.47 6.72 -0.35
N VAL A 185 -3.52 6.56 0.46
CA VAL A 185 -4.37 7.66 0.96
C VAL A 185 -4.08 7.79 2.44
N MET A 186 -3.32 8.84 2.78
CA MET A 186 -2.84 9.13 4.13
C MET A 186 -3.86 10.02 4.85
N LEU A 187 -4.40 9.53 5.96
CA LEU A 187 -5.26 10.30 6.86
C LEU A 187 -4.39 11.03 7.90
N LEU A 188 -4.56 12.34 7.97
CA LEU A 188 -3.98 13.26 8.94
C LEU A 188 -5.07 14.25 9.41
N HIS A 189 -4.79 15.06 10.42
CA HIS A 189 -5.73 16.00 11.02
C HIS A 189 -5.05 17.35 11.22
N ASP A 190 -5.72 18.42 10.79
CA ASP A 190 -5.22 19.80 10.93
C ASP A 190 -5.90 20.59 12.07
N CYS A 191 -6.80 19.94 12.83
CA CYS A 191 -7.50 20.51 13.97
C CYS A 191 -7.38 19.61 15.20
N GLY A 192 -6.97 20.19 16.34
CA GLY A 192 -6.81 19.50 17.63
C GLY A 192 -7.99 19.66 18.59
N LEU A 193 -9.08 20.31 18.16
CA LEU A 193 -10.22 20.68 19.01
C LEU A 193 -11.39 19.69 18.95
N THR A 194 -11.31 18.66 18.10
CA THR A 194 -12.33 17.62 18.00
C THR A 194 -12.21 16.62 19.13
N LEU A 195 -13.34 15.97 19.46
CA LEU A 195 -13.37 14.97 20.54
C LEU A 195 -12.36 13.86 20.27
N GLY A 196 -11.39 13.70 21.18
CA GLY A 196 -10.36 12.65 21.13
C GLY A 196 -9.03 13.07 20.52
N ALA A 197 -8.90 14.31 20.04
CA ALA A 197 -7.65 14.92 19.61
C ALA A 197 -7.03 15.78 20.71
N ASP A 198 -5.69 15.81 20.77
CA ASP A 198 -4.96 16.72 21.67
C ASP A 198 -4.75 18.08 20.97
N PRO A 199 -4.94 19.23 21.65
CA PRO A 199 -4.88 20.57 21.02
C PRO A 199 -3.56 20.92 20.32
N GLU A 200 -2.45 20.32 20.73
CA GLU A 200 -1.11 20.57 20.19
C GLU A 200 -0.65 19.47 19.21
N ALA A 201 -1.48 18.44 18.99
CA ALA A 201 -1.14 17.35 18.07
C ALA A 201 -0.90 17.83 16.62
N PRO A 202 -1.66 18.81 16.07
CA PRO A 202 -1.41 19.34 14.73
C PRO A 202 0.01 19.93 14.55
N GLU A 203 0.61 20.49 15.60
CA GLU A 203 1.97 21.03 15.54
C GLU A 203 3.01 19.92 15.31
N GLN A 204 2.85 18.78 16.00
CA GLN A 204 3.69 17.61 15.79
C GLN A 204 3.45 16.99 14.40
N MET A 205 2.20 16.97 13.96
CA MET A 205 1.81 16.51 12.62
C MET A 205 2.50 17.34 11.54
N LEU A 206 2.51 18.67 11.63
CA LEU A 206 3.20 19.56 10.69
C LEU A 206 4.71 19.24 10.61
N SER A 207 5.35 19.05 11.77
CA SER A 207 6.77 18.71 11.85
C SER A 207 7.09 17.35 11.19
N ALA A 208 6.26 16.34 11.42
CA ALA A 208 6.42 15.02 10.80
C ALA A 208 6.08 15.03 9.30
N LEU A 209 5.10 15.82 8.90
CA LEU A 209 4.69 16.00 7.51
C LEU A 209 5.79 16.62 6.68
N GLU A 210 6.49 17.64 7.20
CA GLU A 210 7.61 18.26 6.50
C GLU A 210 8.70 17.24 6.14
N ARG A 211 9.12 16.42 7.13
CA ARG A 211 10.10 15.34 6.92
C ARG A 211 9.61 14.29 5.93
N THR A 212 8.31 13.98 5.98
CA THR A 212 7.68 13.03 5.04
C THR A 212 7.64 13.59 3.62
N LEU A 213 7.36 14.88 3.44
CA LEU A 213 7.33 15.54 2.13
C LEU A 213 8.73 15.65 1.51
N GLU A 214 9.75 15.90 2.33
CA GLU A 214 11.15 15.86 1.91
C GLU A 214 11.53 14.47 1.38
N GLU A 215 11.20 13.41 2.11
CA GLU A 215 11.48 12.05 1.67
C GLU A 215 10.64 11.64 0.45
N ALA A 216 9.38 12.07 0.36
CA ALA A 216 8.56 11.86 -0.82
C ALA A 216 9.20 12.47 -2.07
N LYS A 217 9.75 13.68 -1.95
CA LYS A 217 10.50 14.35 -3.02
C LYS A 217 11.75 13.55 -3.41
N ASN A 218 12.51 13.04 -2.44
CA ASN A 218 13.69 12.20 -2.70
C ASN A 218 13.35 10.90 -3.45
N GLN A 219 12.19 10.32 -3.16
CA GLN A 219 11.69 9.12 -3.84
C GLN A 219 10.98 9.39 -5.18
N GLY A 220 10.84 10.67 -5.58
CA GLY A 220 10.09 11.06 -6.77
C GLY A 220 8.57 10.84 -6.65
N LEU A 221 8.05 10.73 -5.42
CA LEU A 221 6.64 10.62 -5.14
C LEU A 221 5.96 12.00 -5.14
N ARG A 222 4.70 12.05 -5.57
CA ARG A 222 3.92 13.29 -5.65
C ARG A 222 2.59 13.15 -4.93
N SER A 223 2.25 14.15 -4.10
CA SER A 223 0.94 14.23 -3.47
C SER A 223 -0.07 14.83 -4.45
N ILE A 224 -1.17 14.12 -4.69
CA ILE A 224 -2.27 14.52 -5.58
C ILE A 224 -3.60 14.58 -4.83
N ARG A 225 -4.60 15.23 -5.43
CA ARG A 225 -5.97 15.25 -4.92
C ARG A 225 -6.65 13.88 -5.06
N ILE A 226 -7.63 13.63 -4.19
CA ILE A 226 -8.39 12.37 -4.22
C ILE A 226 -9.23 12.22 -5.49
N ASP A 227 -9.76 13.30 -6.05
CA ASP A 227 -10.53 13.23 -7.29
C ASP A 227 -9.68 12.82 -8.49
N ASP A 228 -8.44 13.31 -8.58
CA ASP A 228 -7.48 12.88 -9.61
C ASP A 228 -7.10 11.42 -9.43
N MET A 229 -6.87 11.00 -8.18
CA MET A 229 -6.58 9.60 -7.87
C MET A 229 -7.74 8.66 -8.22
N ILE A 230 -8.99 9.08 -7.94
CA ILE A 230 -10.19 8.34 -8.31
C ILE A 230 -10.37 8.31 -9.83
N LYS A 231 -10.20 9.44 -10.54
CA LYS A 231 -10.27 9.49 -12.01
C LYS A 231 -9.24 8.55 -12.64
N ALA A 232 -8.02 8.48 -12.10
CA ALA A 232 -7.00 7.54 -12.54
C ALA A 232 -7.44 6.08 -12.31
N ALA A 233 -8.03 5.76 -11.16
CA ALA A 233 -8.57 4.44 -10.86
C ALA A 233 -9.77 4.05 -11.75
N GLU A 234 -10.67 4.99 -12.04
CA GLU A 234 -11.84 4.79 -12.92
C GLU A 234 -11.43 4.66 -14.40
N LYS A 235 -10.34 5.29 -14.83
CA LYS A 235 -9.78 5.08 -16.17
C LYS A 235 -9.02 3.76 -16.30
N SER A 236 -8.70 3.11 -15.18
CA SER A 236 -7.93 1.88 -15.17
C SER A 236 -8.68 0.71 -15.82
N PRO A 237 -7.97 -0.20 -16.51
CA PRO A 237 -8.62 -1.37 -17.08
C PRO A 237 -9.20 -2.33 -16.03
N ILE A 238 -8.80 -2.23 -14.75
CA ILE A 238 -9.40 -3.00 -13.62
C ILE A 238 -10.87 -2.62 -13.44
N SER A 239 -11.19 -1.32 -13.50
CA SER A 239 -12.56 -0.82 -13.32
C SER A 239 -13.51 -1.29 -14.42
N ARG A 240 -12.98 -1.55 -15.62
CA ARG A 240 -13.72 -2.05 -16.79
C ARG A 240 -14.03 -3.55 -16.72
N MET A 241 -13.46 -4.27 -15.74
CA MET A 241 -13.70 -5.70 -15.58
C MET A 241 -15.08 -5.99 -14.98
N SER A 242 -15.69 -7.10 -15.40
CA SER A 242 -16.93 -7.60 -14.81
C SER A 242 -16.80 -7.78 -13.29
N PHE A 243 -17.90 -7.66 -12.55
CA PHE A 243 -17.89 -7.79 -11.09
C PHE A 243 -17.26 -9.12 -10.62
N GLY A 244 -17.58 -10.23 -11.29
CA GLY A 244 -16.99 -11.54 -10.97
C GLY A 244 -15.47 -11.57 -11.12
N LYS A 245 -14.93 -10.97 -12.18
CA LYS A 245 -13.47 -10.88 -12.38
C LYS A 245 -12.82 -9.98 -11.33
N ARG A 246 -13.47 -8.87 -10.93
CA ARG A 246 -13.00 -8.01 -9.83
C ARG A 246 -12.98 -8.73 -8.49
N LEU A 247 -14.02 -9.52 -8.19
CA LEU A 247 -14.09 -10.33 -6.97
C LEU A 247 -12.96 -11.37 -6.93
N LEU A 248 -12.74 -12.09 -8.04
CA LEU A 248 -11.68 -13.08 -8.16
C LEU A 248 -10.30 -12.46 -7.95
N VAL A 249 -10.03 -11.30 -8.58
CA VAL A 249 -8.79 -10.53 -8.36
C VAL A 249 -8.64 -10.13 -6.89
N GLY A 250 -9.71 -9.64 -6.26
CA GLY A 250 -9.69 -9.23 -4.85
C GLY A 250 -9.38 -10.38 -3.89
N ILE A 251 -10.01 -11.54 -4.09
CA ILE A 251 -9.74 -12.76 -3.33
C ILE A 251 -8.28 -13.18 -3.51
N TRP A 252 -7.78 -13.15 -4.74
CA TRP A 252 -6.42 -13.54 -5.06
C TRP A 252 -5.36 -12.62 -4.46
N LEU A 253 -5.53 -11.29 -4.53
CA LEU A 253 -4.63 -10.34 -3.87
C LEU A 253 -4.62 -10.51 -2.34
N THR A 254 -5.77 -10.91 -1.77
CA THR A 254 -5.86 -11.23 -0.34
C THR A 254 -5.10 -12.52 -0.02
N TRP A 255 -5.28 -13.56 -0.82
CA TRP A 255 -4.52 -14.81 -0.72
C TRP A 255 -3.02 -14.57 -0.82
N GLU A 256 -2.58 -13.72 -1.75
CA GLU A 256 -1.16 -13.39 -1.93
C GLU A 256 -0.56 -12.75 -0.67
N ARG A 257 -1.30 -11.88 0.01
CA ARG A 257 -0.88 -11.30 1.29
C ARG A 257 -0.74 -12.36 2.37
N CYS A 258 -1.69 -13.29 2.47
CA CYS A 258 -1.61 -14.43 3.39
C CYS A 258 -0.42 -15.34 3.05
N PHE A 259 -0.20 -15.61 1.76
CA PHE A 259 0.90 -16.45 1.27
C PHE A 259 2.27 -15.85 1.62
N ARG A 260 2.47 -14.54 1.43
CA ARG A 260 3.72 -13.87 1.82
C ARG A 260 3.99 -13.98 3.32
N LEU A 261 2.97 -13.80 4.14
CA LEU A 261 3.08 -13.93 5.61
C LEU A 261 3.40 -15.38 6.02
N MET A 262 2.66 -16.34 5.45
CA MET A 262 2.81 -17.76 5.76
C MET A 262 4.19 -18.30 5.35
N LEU A 263 4.71 -17.86 4.19
CA LEU A 263 6.00 -18.32 3.67
C LEU A 263 7.18 -17.43 4.08
N ARG A 264 6.94 -16.38 4.87
CA ARG A 264 7.93 -15.40 5.34
C ARG A 264 8.83 -14.87 4.21
N LEU A 265 8.20 -14.51 3.09
CA LEU A 265 8.91 -13.99 1.92
C LEU A 265 9.54 -12.63 2.23
N ARG A 266 10.81 -12.46 1.87
CA ARG A 266 11.53 -11.18 1.93
C ARG A 266 11.44 -10.48 0.56
N THR A 267 11.27 -9.17 0.56
CA THR A 267 11.17 -8.37 -0.67
C THR A 267 12.54 -7.81 -1.04
N VAL A 268 12.95 -7.95 -2.31
CA VAL A 268 14.26 -7.47 -2.79
C VAL A 268 14.35 -5.95 -2.74
N THR A 269 13.34 -5.24 -3.25
CA THR A 269 13.29 -3.78 -3.23
C THR A 269 12.00 -3.32 -2.53
N PRO A 270 12.05 -2.89 -1.25
CA PRO A 270 10.84 -2.54 -0.50
C PRO A 270 10.03 -1.38 -1.09
N ASN A 271 10.71 -0.34 -1.62
CA ASN A 271 10.06 0.87 -2.14
C ASN A 271 9.36 0.65 -3.50
N LEU A 272 9.77 -0.41 -4.21
CA LEU A 272 9.14 -0.86 -5.43
C LEU A 272 9.25 -2.38 -5.39
N PRO A 273 8.27 -3.11 -4.82
CA PRO A 273 8.33 -4.57 -4.77
C PRO A 273 8.15 -5.12 -6.19
N PHE A 274 8.89 -6.17 -6.56
CA PHE A 274 8.59 -6.98 -7.74
C PHE A 274 9.15 -8.39 -7.61
N LEU A 275 10.35 -8.56 -7.07
CA LEU A 275 10.89 -9.86 -6.70
C LEU A 275 10.85 -10.06 -5.19
N HIS A 276 10.39 -11.24 -4.78
CA HIS A 276 10.46 -11.75 -3.42
C HIS A 276 11.34 -12.99 -3.39
N TYR A 277 11.97 -13.26 -2.24
CA TYR A 277 12.85 -14.41 -2.06
C TYR A 277 12.70 -15.04 -0.68
N ARG A 278 13.11 -16.31 -0.56
CA ARG A 278 13.33 -17.01 0.71
C ARG A 278 14.37 -18.10 0.57
N LEU A 279 15.07 -18.41 1.66
CA LEU A 279 15.94 -19.58 1.76
C LEU A 279 15.13 -20.81 2.17
N ARG A 280 15.38 -21.95 1.53
CA ARG A 280 14.76 -23.24 1.87
C ARG A 280 15.61 -24.39 1.34
N GLU A 281 15.27 -25.61 1.76
CA GLU A 281 15.83 -26.82 1.18
C GLU A 281 15.09 -27.22 -0.10
N TYR A 282 15.87 -27.72 -1.06
CA TYR A 282 15.35 -28.35 -2.27
C TYR A 282 14.77 -29.74 -1.95
N GLN A 283 13.56 -30.00 -2.42
CA GLN A 283 12.81 -31.25 -2.13
C GLN A 283 12.54 -32.08 -3.39
N GLY A 284 13.10 -31.70 -4.53
CA GLY A 284 12.87 -32.37 -5.81
C GLY A 284 13.87 -33.49 -6.12
N GLN A 285 13.74 -34.07 -7.31
CA GLN A 285 14.71 -35.02 -7.86
C GLN A 285 16.04 -34.34 -8.17
N THR A 286 17.13 -35.09 -8.22
CA THR A 286 18.44 -34.53 -8.55
C THR A 286 18.47 -34.00 -9.98
N ILE A 287 18.90 -32.75 -10.17
CA ILE A 287 18.96 -32.08 -11.47
C ILE A 287 20.38 -31.59 -11.72
N SER A 288 20.89 -31.82 -12.93
CA SER A 288 22.12 -31.20 -13.41
C SER A 288 21.88 -29.75 -13.82
N LEU A 289 22.65 -28.85 -13.21
CA LEU A 289 22.71 -27.43 -13.51
C LEU A 289 23.87 -27.13 -14.47
N ASP A 290 23.90 -25.90 -14.97
CA ASP A 290 25.00 -25.41 -15.78
C ASP A 290 26.32 -25.45 -14.98
N ARG A 291 27.46 -25.55 -15.69
CA ARG A 291 28.82 -25.68 -15.13
C ARG A 291 29.08 -26.99 -14.36
N GLY A 292 28.31 -28.05 -14.63
CA GLY A 292 28.53 -29.37 -14.03
C GLY A 292 28.09 -29.48 -12.56
N MET A 293 27.37 -28.48 -12.04
CA MET A 293 26.79 -28.57 -10.71
C MET A 293 25.58 -29.49 -10.69
N THR A 294 25.32 -30.11 -9.55
CA THR A 294 24.12 -30.93 -9.33
C THR A 294 23.35 -30.40 -8.12
N LEU A 295 22.04 -30.25 -8.29
CA LEU A 295 21.12 -29.89 -7.22
C LEU A 295 20.37 -31.13 -6.78
N SER A 296 20.57 -31.54 -5.53
CA SER A 296 20.00 -32.73 -4.90
C SER A 296 19.11 -32.39 -3.71
N LYS A 297 18.22 -33.31 -3.33
CA LYS A 297 17.34 -33.14 -2.17
C LYS A 297 18.15 -32.80 -0.91
N GLY A 298 17.72 -31.77 -0.18
CA GLY A 298 18.39 -31.24 1.01
C GLY A 298 19.33 -30.07 0.74
N ASP A 299 19.68 -29.80 -0.52
CA ASP A 299 20.52 -28.65 -0.86
C ASP A 299 19.80 -27.32 -0.60
N SER A 300 20.53 -26.37 -0.02
CA SER A 300 20.05 -25.00 0.18
C SER A 300 19.82 -24.28 -1.15
N ILE A 301 18.63 -23.71 -1.32
CA ILE A 301 18.23 -22.93 -2.49
C ILE A 301 17.54 -21.63 -2.09
N ILE A 302 17.65 -20.63 -2.96
CA ILE A 302 16.93 -19.37 -2.83
C ILE A 302 15.71 -19.46 -3.75
N GLU A 303 14.54 -19.62 -3.17
CA GLU A 303 13.29 -19.62 -3.92
C GLU A 303 12.84 -18.18 -4.21
N ILE A 304 12.61 -17.88 -5.48
CA ILE A 304 12.17 -16.58 -5.97
C ILE A 304 10.70 -16.58 -6.39
N HIS A 305 10.00 -15.49 -6.09
CA HIS A 305 8.60 -15.27 -6.45
C HIS A 305 8.41 -13.88 -7.04
N VAL A 306 7.76 -13.80 -8.20
CA VAL A 306 7.32 -12.52 -8.77
C VAL A 306 6.11 -12.03 -7.98
N ASP A 307 6.09 -10.73 -7.67
CA ASP A 307 4.96 -10.05 -7.06
C ASP A 307 3.78 -10.07 -8.02
N ASN A 308 2.77 -10.82 -7.61
CA ASN A 308 1.61 -11.12 -8.41
C ASN A 308 0.75 -9.88 -8.64
N ARG A 309 0.66 -9.01 -7.65
CA ARG A 309 -0.05 -7.73 -7.78
C ARG A 309 0.61 -6.85 -8.84
N GLN A 310 1.92 -6.72 -8.79
CA GLN A 310 2.68 -5.94 -9.76
C GLN A 310 2.58 -6.54 -11.15
N LEU A 311 2.63 -7.87 -11.27
CA LEU A 311 2.46 -8.56 -12.53
C LEU A 311 1.08 -8.31 -13.15
N PHE A 312 0.03 -8.31 -12.32
CA PHE A 312 -1.33 -7.97 -12.74
C PHE A 312 -1.45 -6.51 -13.19
N GLU A 313 -0.91 -5.56 -12.43
CA GLU A 313 -0.89 -4.15 -12.78
C GLU A 313 -0.15 -3.91 -14.12
N LEU A 314 1.00 -4.56 -14.33
CA LEU A 314 1.74 -4.53 -15.60
C LEU A 314 0.92 -5.12 -16.76
N GLY A 315 0.24 -6.25 -16.53
CA GLY A 315 -0.57 -6.93 -17.54
C GLY A 315 -1.74 -6.06 -18.03
N ILE A 316 -2.41 -5.41 -17.09
CA ILE A 316 -3.51 -4.47 -17.35
C ILE A 316 -3.07 -3.23 -18.12
N GLN A 317 -1.91 -2.65 -17.75
CA GLN A 317 -1.40 -1.46 -18.43
C GLN A 317 -0.79 -1.77 -19.80
N SER A 318 -0.61 -3.04 -20.14
CA SER A 318 0.01 -3.47 -21.38
C SER A 318 -1.05 -3.70 -22.46
N ARG A 319 -0.86 -3.08 -23.63
CA ARG A 319 -1.73 -3.23 -24.81
C ARG A 319 -1.45 -4.53 -25.56
N SER A 320 -0.30 -5.16 -25.33
CA SER A 320 0.11 -6.40 -25.99
C SER A 320 0.99 -7.25 -25.08
N ALA A 321 1.09 -8.54 -25.40
CA ALA A 321 1.98 -9.46 -24.68
C ALA A 321 3.46 -9.08 -24.80
N ALA A 322 3.87 -8.51 -25.95
CA ALA A 322 5.22 -8.00 -26.14
C ALA A 322 5.51 -6.83 -25.20
N GLN A 323 4.55 -5.91 -25.02
CA GLN A 323 4.71 -4.79 -24.09
C GLN A 323 4.81 -5.28 -22.64
N LEU A 324 4.00 -6.27 -22.25
CA LEU A 324 4.09 -6.90 -20.93
C LEU A 324 5.47 -7.52 -20.71
N ALA A 325 5.96 -8.29 -21.68
CA ALA A 325 7.29 -8.92 -21.61
C ALA A 325 8.41 -7.88 -21.46
N ILE A 326 8.40 -6.79 -22.25
CA ILE A 326 9.39 -5.72 -22.14
C ILE A 326 9.37 -5.08 -20.74
N ARG A 327 8.18 -4.82 -20.19
CA ARG A 327 8.06 -4.23 -18.84
C ARG A 327 8.56 -5.18 -17.76
N MET A 328 8.25 -6.47 -17.86
CA MET A 328 8.78 -7.49 -16.95
C MET A 328 10.31 -7.56 -17.03
N ILE A 329 10.87 -7.52 -18.24
CA ILE A 329 12.33 -7.54 -18.44
C ILE A 329 12.99 -6.36 -17.74
N ARG A 330 12.51 -5.15 -17.98
CA ARG A 330 13.01 -3.93 -17.32
C ARG A 330 12.93 -3.99 -15.79
N ARG A 331 11.99 -4.78 -15.27
CA ARG A 331 11.79 -4.92 -13.83
C ARG A 331 12.74 -5.96 -13.23
N MET A 332 12.94 -7.09 -13.92
CA MET A 332 13.98 -8.06 -13.58
C MET A 332 15.39 -7.48 -13.67
N ASP A 333 15.68 -6.67 -14.69
CA ASP A 333 16.97 -5.98 -14.84
C ASP A 333 17.29 -5.03 -13.67
N LYS A 334 16.26 -4.56 -12.94
CA LYS A 334 16.44 -3.72 -11.75
C LYS A 334 16.58 -4.55 -10.47
N ASP A 335 15.77 -5.60 -10.32
CA ASP A 335 15.71 -6.36 -9.07
C ASP A 335 16.82 -7.43 -8.98
N LEU A 336 17.26 -8.05 -10.08
CA LEU A 336 18.31 -9.08 -10.05
C LEU A 336 19.67 -8.57 -9.54
N PRO A 337 20.16 -7.38 -9.94
CA PRO A 337 21.38 -6.81 -9.35
C PRO A 337 21.26 -6.59 -7.85
N VAL A 338 20.14 -6.03 -7.39
CA VAL A 338 19.89 -5.79 -5.94
C VAL A 338 19.83 -7.11 -5.18
N LEU A 339 19.21 -8.15 -5.76
CA LEU A 339 19.21 -9.48 -5.17
C LEU A 339 20.64 -10.06 -5.08
N ALA A 340 21.48 -9.85 -6.09
CA ALA A 340 22.88 -10.29 -6.05
C ALA A 340 23.66 -9.59 -4.91
N GLU A 341 23.42 -8.30 -4.68
CA GLU A 341 24.01 -7.57 -3.54
C GLU A 341 23.54 -8.12 -2.19
N ILE A 342 22.24 -8.40 -2.05
CA ILE A 342 21.66 -9.00 -0.84
C ILE A 342 22.31 -10.37 -0.56
N ILE A 343 22.47 -11.20 -1.60
CA ILE A 343 23.07 -12.53 -1.48
C ILE A 343 24.55 -12.42 -1.11
N ALA A 344 25.29 -11.51 -1.74
CA ALA A 344 26.71 -11.30 -1.44
C ALA A 344 26.95 -10.79 0.00
N GLY A 345 25.97 -10.15 0.60
CA GLY A 345 26.03 -9.62 1.97
C GLY A 345 25.53 -10.56 3.07
N ASP A 346 24.97 -11.73 2.74
CA ASP A 346 24.40 -12.69 3.70
C ASP A 346 25.01 -14.08 3.46
N GLU A 347 25.84 -14.54 4.40
CA GLU A 347 26.58 -15.81 4.30
C GLU A 347 25.65 -17.01 4.03
N SER A 348 24.49 -17.05 4.69
CA SER A 348 23.52 -18.15 4.52
C SER A 348 22.90 -18.18 3.12
N LEU A 349 22.79 -17.02 2.46
CA LEU A 349 22.30 -16.91 1.09
C LEU A 349 23.42 -17.19 0.09
N ALA A 350 24.65 -16.73 0.37
CA ALA A 350 25.81 -16.96 -0.48
C ALA A 350 26.17 -18.45 -0.61
N GLU A 351 25.94 -19.23 0.44
CA GLU A 351 26.15 -20.70 0.44
C GLU A 351 25.06 -21.48 -0.31
N ALA A 352 23.92 -20.86 -0.63
CA ALA A 352 22.87 -21.54 -1.38
C ALA A 352 23.37 -21.94 -2.77
N LYS A 353 23.04 -23.15 -3.23
CA LYS A 353 23.56 -23.67 -4.50
C LYS A 353 22.93 -22.97 -5.71
N ALA A 354 21.64 -22.67 -5.65
CA ALA A 354 20.90 -22.15 -6.78
C ALA A 354 19.73 -21.24 -6.39
N LEU A 355 19.43 -20.30 -7.26
CA LEU A 355 18.11 -19.69 -7.38
C LEU A 355 17.13 -20.69 -8.00
N TYR A 356 15.92 -20.72 -7.47
CA TYR A 356 14.85 -21.62 -7.86
C TYR A 356 13.54 -20.86 -8.02
N GLY A 357 12.80 -21.11 -9.09
CA GLY A 357 11.45 -20.58 -9.25
C GLY A 357 10.57 -21.48 -10.11
N VAL A 358 9.27 -21.25 -10.08
CA VAL A 358 8.30 -21.93 -10.95
C VAL A 358 7.54 -20.88 -11.75
N THR A 359 7.47 -21.06 -13.07
CA THR A 359 6.84 -20.11 -13.99
C THR A 359 6.12 -20.81 -15.14
N MET A 360 5.03 -20.21 -15.63
CA MET A 360 4.42 -20.61 -16.91
C MET A 360 4.92 -19.76 -18.09
N ILE A 361 5.76 -18.75 -17.85
CA ILE A 361 6.41 -17.96 -18.89
C ILE A 361 7.68 -18.71 -19.28
N ASN A 362 7.53 -19.64 -20.21
CA ASN A 362 8.59 -20.55 -20.67
C ASN A 362 9.56 -19.94 -21.68
N ARG A 363 9.40 -18.65 -22.04
CA ARG A 363 10.31 -17.93 -22.93
C ARG A 363 10.74 -16.63 -22.28
N GLY A 364 12.06 -16.41 -22.19
CA GLY A 364 12.62 -15.20 -21.58
C GLY A 364 13.49 -15.41 -20.33
N PRO A 365 13.23 -16.38 -19.43
CA PRO A 365 14.10 -16.62 -18.27
C PRO A 365 15.58 -16.83 -18.64
N GLU A 366 15.82 -17.51 -19.76
CA GLU A 366 17.15 -17.76 -20.33
C GLU A 366 17.95 -16.47 -20.58
N LYS A 367 17.28 -15.35 -20.91
CA LYS A 367 17.94 -14.05 -21.11
C LYS A 367 18.58 -13.50 -19.84
N PHE A 368 18.10 -13.91 -18.68
CA PHE A 368 18.65 -13.53 -17.39
C PHE A 368 19.66 -14.55 -16.87
N GLY A 369 19.90 -15.64 -17.61
CA GLY A 369 20.79 -16.72 -17.22
C GLY A 369 20.11 -17.90 -16.51
N PHE A 370 18.77 -17.99 -16.50
CA PHE A 370 18.09 -19.16 -15.95
C PHE A 370 18.06 -20.32 -16.94
N THR A 371 18.39 -21.51 -16.46
CA THR A 371 18.08 -22.77 -17.12
C THR A 371 16.60 -23.11 -16.89
N VAL A 372 15.88 -23.49 -17.94
CA VAL A 372 14.48 -23.91 -17.85
C VAL A 372 14.39 -25.44 -17.90
N LYS A 373 13.74 -26.06 -16.93
CA LYS A 373 13.51 -27.51 -16.86
C LYS A 373 12.03 -27.82 -16.67
N ASP A 374 11.64 -29.05 -17.02
CA ASP A 374 10.27 -29.52 -16.79
C ASP A 374 10.03 -29.79 -15.30
N LEU A 375 8.83 -29.42 -14.85
CA LEU A 375 8.41 -29.71 -13.48
C LEU A 375 7.93 -31.18 -13.43
N PRO A 376 8.41 -32.00 -12.49
CA PRO A 376 8.04 -33.41 -12.42
C PRO A 376 6.53 -33.59 -12.25
N GLU A 377 5.96 -34.62 -12.88
CA GLU A 377 4.52 -34.89 -12.81
C GLU A 377 4.09 -35.23 -11.37
N GLY A 378 2.91 -34.76 -10.97
CA GLY A 378 2.37 -35.02 -9.64
C GLY A 378 1.33 -34.00 -9.19
N LEU A 379 0.87 -34.16 -7.95
CA LEU A 379 -0.16 -33.32 -7.35
C LEU A 379 0.23 -31.83 -7.34
N PHE A 380 1.50 -31.54 -7.01
CA PHE A 380 2.03 -30.17 -7.02
C PHE A 380 1.94 -29.52 -8.40
N THR A 381 2.30 -30.25 -9.46
CA THR A 381 2.27 -29.75 -10.84
C THR A 381 0.84 -29.51 -11.32
N SER A 382 -0.10 -30.40 -10.99
CA SER A 382 -1.52 -30.23 -11.31
C SER A 382 -2.13 -29.03 -10.62
N LEU A 383 -1.89 -28.87 -9.31
CA LEU A 383 -2.36 -27.70 -8.54
C LEU A 383 -1.73 -26.39 -9.05
N THR A 384 -0.43 -26.43 -9.36
CA THR A 384 0.30 -25.28 -9.90
C THR A 384 -0.23 -24.89 -11.27
N LYS A 385 -0.52 -25.86 -12.16
CA LYS A 385 -1.12 -25.62 -13.46
C LYS A 385 -2.49 -24.98 -13.33
N PHE A 386 -3.34 -25.48 -12.43
CA PHE A 386 -4.65 -24.89 -12.16
C PHE A 386 -4.52 -23.43 -11.69
N TYR A 387 -3.69 -23.18 -10.68
CA TYR A 387 -3.45 -21.84 -10.14
C TYR A 387 -2.91 -20.86 -11.18
N LEU A 388 -1.85 -21.24 -11.90
CA LEU A 388 -1.19 -20.38 -12.87
C LEU A 388 -2.08 -20.15 -14.11
N SER A 389 -2.96 -21.09 -14.46
CA SER A 389 -3.95 -20.88 -15.54
C SER A 389 -4.98 -19.81 -15.18
N ILE A 390 -5.48 -19.83 -13.94
CA ILE A 390 -6.35 -18.76 -13.42
C ILE A 390 -5.61 -17.41 -13.48
N LEU A 391 -4.36 -17.40 -13.03
CA LEU A 391 -3.49 -16.22 -13.02
C LEU A 391 -3.31 -15.61 -14.41
N LEU A 392 -3.04 -16.42 -15.44
CA LEU A 392 -2.90 -15.91 -16.81
C LEU A 392 -4.21 -15.40 -17.42
N SER A 393 -5.35 -16.05 -17.12
CA SER A 393 -6.67 -15.56 -17.54
C SER A 393 -6.95 -14.14 -17.03
N VAL A 394 -6.39 -13.83 -15.85
CA VAL A 394 -6.57 -12.57 -15.16
C VAL A 394 -5.59 -11.50 -15.66
N ILE A 395 -4.31 -11.85 -15.81
CA ILE A 395 -3.20 -10.93 -16.12
C ILE A 395 -3.10 -10.59 -17.61
N HIS A 396 -3.47 -11.51 -18.51
CA HIS A 396 -3.24 -11.31 -19.92
C HIS A 396 -4.21 -10.27 -20.51
N PRO A 397 -3.73 -9.32 -21.36
CA PRO A 397 -4.59 -8.27 -21.93
C PRO A 397 -5.71 -8.79 -22.82
N ALA A 398 -5.52 -9.94 -23.48
CA ALA A 398 -6.58 -10.66 -24.23
C ALA A 398 -7.46 -11.58 -23.36
N GLY A 399 -7.27 -11.59 -22.04
CA GLY A 399 -7.99 -12.48 -21.12
C GLY A 399 -7.80 -13.97 -21.41
N GLY A 400 -8.85 -14.76 -21.16
CA GLY A 400 -8.84 -16.21 -21.37
C GLY A 400 -8.87 -16.69 -22.81
N ALA A 401 -9.02 -15.80 -23.81
CA ALA A 401 -9.04 -16.20 -25.22
C ALA A 401 -7.74 -16.90 -25.64
N ARG A 402 -6.60 -16.48 -25.06
CA ARG A 402 -5.28 -17.05 -25.38
C ARG A 402 -5.00 -18.39 -24.68
N LEU A 403 -5.67 -18.67 -23.55
CA LEU A 403 -5.65 -20.00 -22.91
C LEU A 403 -6.25 -21.07 -23.84
N LYS A 404 -7.19 -20.67 -24.71
CA LYS A 404 -7.83 -21.57 -25.69
C LYS A 404 -6.99 -21.78 -26.95
N GLU A 405 -6.21 -20.79 -27.39
CA GLU A 405 -5.40 -20.88 -28.62
C GLU A 405 -4.08 -21.65 -28.46
N ARG A 406 -3.50 -21.72 -27.26
CA ARG A 406 -2.22 -22.42 -26.99
C ARG A 406 -2.17 -23.08 -25.62
N SER A 407 -3.13 -23.96 -25.31
CA SER A 407 -3.14 -24.74 -24.06
C SER A 407 -1.87 -25.60 -23.87
N GLU A 408 -1.26 -26.05 -24.96
CA GLU A 408 -0.01 -26.83 -24.96
C GLU A 408 1.24 -26.04 -24.57
N ALA A 409 1.23 -24.70 -24.68
CA ALA A 409 2.36 -23.85 -24.33
C ALA A 409 2.34 -23.38 -22.85
N LEU A 410 1.31 -23.76 -22.08
CA LEU A 410 1.07 -23.31 -20.70
C LEU A 410 1.35 -24.43 -19.69
N VAL A 411 2.55 -25.00 -19.80
CA VAL A 411 3.05 -26.00 -18.86
C VAL A 411 3.94 -25.28 -17.84
N PRO A 412 3.68 -25.40 -16.53
CA PRO A 412 4.57 -24.88 -15.50
C PRO A 412 5.96 -25.50 -15.67
N LYS A 413 6.98 -24.65 -15.72
CA LYS A 413 8.38 -25.04 -15.79
C LYS A 413 9.10 -24.51 -14.56
N MET A 414 10.12 -25.25 -14.13
CA MET A 414 11.04 -24.77 -13.12
C MET A 414 12.16 -23.98 -13.79
N ILE A 415 12.57 -22.90 -13.15
CA ILE A 415 13.72 -22.09 -13.56
C ILE A 415 14.79 -22.18 -12.48
N LEU A 416 16.02 -22.38 -12.93
CA LEU A 416 17.17 -22.64 -12.07
C LEU A 416 18.32 -21.75 -12.51
N MET A 417 19.07 -21.19 -11.56
CA MET A 417 20.32 -20.48 -11.86
C MET A 417 21.29 -20.71 -10.71
N PRO A 418 22.52 -21.20 -10.96
CA PRO A 418 23.54 -21.27 -9.92
C PRO A 418 23.76 -19.90 -9.27
N VAL A 419 23.88 -19.85 -7.94
CA VAL A 419 24.12 -18.58 -7.24
C VAL A 419 25.44 -17.96 -7.69
N SER A 420 26.47 -18.78 -7.89
CA SER A 420 27.76 -18.36 -8.46
C SER A 420 27.60 -17.65 -9.81
N GLN A 421 26.68 -18.11 -10.66
CA GLN A 421 26.41 -17.49 -11.96
C GLN A 421 25.74 -16.12 -11.82
N LEU A 422 24.80 -15.97 -10.88
CA LEU A 422 24.20 -14.67 -10.59
C LEU A 422 25.27 -13.67 -10.12
N LEU A 423 26.10 -14.09 -9.17
CA LEU A 423 27.16 -13.27 -8.60
C LEU A 423 28.24 -12.92 -9.65
N ASP A 424 28.59 -13.83 -10.54
CA ASP A 424 29.50 -13.54 -11.65
C ASP A 424 28.91 -12.49 -12.61
N HIS A 425 27.62 -12.63 -12.94
CA HIS A 425 26.96 -11.80 -13.93
C HIS A 425 26.66 -10.38 -13.42
N TYR A 426 26.27 -10.25 -12.15
CA TYR A 426 25.83 -8.99 -11.56
C TYR A 426 26.81 -8.41 -10.52
N GLY A 427 27.63 -9.23 -9.87
CA GLY A 427 28.59 -8.79 -8.85
C GLY A 427 29.73 -7.93 -9.38
N LYS A 428 30.14 -8.08 -10.65
CA LYS A 428 31.18 -7.23 -11.28
C LYS A 428 30.69 -5.83 -11.69
N LYS A 429 29.38 -5.61 -11.81
CA LYS A 429 28.81 -4.29 -12.20
C LYS A 429 28.79 -3.27 -11.07
N CYS A 430 29.05 -3.68 -9.82
CA CYS A 430 28.82 -2.85 -8.63
C CYS A 430 30.08 -2.26 -7.97
N THR A 431 31.29 -2.43 -8.52
CA THR A 431 32.49 -1.75 -7.98
C THR A 431 32.47 -0.21 -8.13
N GLY A 432 31.44 0.36 -8.79
CA GLY A 432 31.29 1.80 -9.00
C GLY A 432 30.35 2.54 -8.03
N THR A 433 29.60 1.87 -7.17
CA THR A 433 28.58 2.54 -6.33
C THR A 433 28.87 2.30 -4.86
N LYS A 434 29.47 3.30 -4.20
CA LYS A 434 29.74 3.29 -2.75
C LYS A 434 28.45 3.03 -1.97
N LEU A 435 28.40 1.91 -1.25
CA LEU A 435 27.38 1.59 -0.26
C LEU A 435 27.47 2.54 0.95
N ARG A 436 26.37 3.23 1.27
CA ARG A 436 26.10 3.74 2.62
C ARG A 436 25.60 2.56 3.45
N LYS A 437 26.34 2.18 4.49
CA LYS A 437 25.94 1.11 5.43
C LYS A 437 24.62 1.49 6.15
N PRO A 438 23.69 0.54 6.37
CA PRO A 438 22.62 0.70 7.35
C PRO A 438 23.24 0.74 8.75
N GLN A 439 22.85 1.72 9.57
CA GLN A 439 23.23 1.76 10.99
C GLN A 439 22.63 0.56 11.72
N GLU A 440 23.50 -0.29 12.27
CA GLU A 440 23.14 -1.33 13.22
C GLU A 440 22.57 -0.67 14.48
N THR A 441 21.31 -0.98 14.78
CA THR A 441 20.69 -0.69 16.05
C THR A 441 21.25 -1.69 17.07
N VAL A 442 22.28 -1.27 17.82
CA VAL A 442 22.80 -2.08 18.92
C VAL A 442 21.79 -2.05 20.06
N THR A 443 21.08 -3.16 20.23
CA THR A 443 20.42 -3.52 21.49
C THR A 443 21.49 -3.91 22.50
N VAL A 444 21.74 -3.05 23.51
CA VAL A 444 22.40 -3.47 24.75
C VAL A 444 21.32 -3.58 25.81
N LEU A 445 20.94 -4.82 26.12
CA LEU A 445 20.38 -5.21 27.41
C LEU A 445 21.44 -6.09 28.05
N GLU A 446 22.08 -5.60 29.10
CA GLU A 446 22.65 -6.45 30.15
C GLU A 446 22.55 -5.72 31.48
N ASP A 447 21.89 -6.39 32.42
CA ASP A 447 21.70 -6.04 33.82
C ASP A 447 23.03 -6.08 34.59
N GLY A 448 23.16 -5.24 35.62
CA GLY A 448 24.25 -5.33 36.59
C GLY A 448 24.08 -4.34 37.74
N MET A 449 23.62 -4.85 38.88
CA MET A 449 23.31 -4.13 40.12
C MET A 449 24.52 -3.46 40.82
N ALA A 450 24.14 -2.44 41.61
CA ALA A 450 24.64 -2.08 42.94
C ALA A 450 25.70 -0.96 43.09
N ALA A 451 25.23 0.07 43.81
CA ALA A 451 25.87 0.84 44.89
C ALA A 451 27.29 1.40 44.70
N GLU A 452 27.42 2.72 44.81
CA GLU A 452 28.20 3.35 45.89
C GLU A 452 28.00 4.88 45.93
N GLU A 453 28.45 5.46 47.03
CA GLU A 453 27.99 6.67 47.73
C GLU A 453 28.34 8.02 47.09
N PHE A 454 27.57 9.04 47.50
CA PHE A 454 27.93 10.47 47.41
C PHE A 454 29.23 10.77 48.18
N PRO A 455 29.96 11.83 47.78
CA PRO A 455 29.91 13.05 48.59
C PRO A 455 29.83 14.33 47.75
N GLY A 456 29.16 15.34 48.32
CA GLY A 456 28.89 16.61 47.65
C GLY A 456 29.99 17.67 47.78
N ALA A 457 29.69 18.86 47.25
CA ALA A 457 29.98 20.16 47.86
C ALA A 457 29.54 21.29 46.92
N HIS A 458 28.59 22.07 47.43
CA HIS A 458 28.32 23.51 47.32
C HIS A 458 29.05 24.45 46.34
N ALA A 459 28.27 25.50 46.02
CA ALA A 459 28.60 26.90 45.71
C ALA A 459 28.82 27.17 44.21
N HIS A 460 28.08 28.05 43.54
CA HIS A 460 27.38 29.28 43.92
C HIS A 460 26.13 29.51 43.06
#